data_AF-A0A4U5ULT0-F1
#
_entry.id   AF-A0A4U5ULT0-F1
#
_cell.length_a   1.000
_cell.length_b   1.000
_cell.length_c   1.000
_cell.angle_alpha   90.00
_cell.angle_beta   90.00
_cell.angle_gamma   90.00
#
_symmetry.space_group_name_H-M   'P 1'
#
loop_
_entity.id
_entity.type
_entity.pdbx_description
1 polymer ?
#
loop_
_entity_poly.entity_id
_entity_poly.type
_entity_poly.pdbx_seq_one_letter_code
_entity_poly.pdbx_strand_id
1 'polypeptide(L)'
;MGAGSEQRRYTLSFLAMGNTCSNHLGIPPAKGPNAVGCTDFMMDHTVKGTFFRIYYPCQETEKAERPDWVPCKEYFNGLADFMKINRTLSERIFNYLFGSFKIPAFLDAPFKSNEKCPVVIFSHGLGAFRTLYSAVCAELASQGFIVASVEHRDQSASATYYYREKTESERASETSASAQDNLVQEWMYYRSPKHGESEFPLRNKQVKQRADECILALDTLIKINSGIPVQNVLKTQFDWTTLENSMDMCRIAAVGHSFGGATVIEALCKEVKFKCGIALDAWMTPLDDELFHRVKQPIFFINSEKFQWAGNISRMRKLDSAVIQRKMITIRGTVHQSFPDFTFLTGNWIGKLMKLKGEIDPELAIDLSNKATLAFLQRHLGLEKNFNRWDPLIDGQDENLIQGTNVTVLQSAI
;
A
#
# COMPACT_ATOMS: atom_id res chain seq x y z
N MET A 1 2.42 -57.46 -52.71
CA MET A 1 3.80 -57.06 -52.30
C MET A 1 3.69 -55.72 -51.59
N GLY A 2 3.67 -55.72 -50.26
CA GLY A 2 4.67 -55.00 -49.44
C GLY A 2 4.05 -53.71 -48.88
N ALA A 3 3.37 -53.78 -47.74
CA ALA A 3 3.89 -53.49 -46.39
C ALA A 3 4.05 -51.98 -46.12
N GLY A 4 3.15 -51.44 -45.30
CA GLY A 4 3.27 -50.13 -44.65
C GLY A 4 2.56 -50.20 -43.29
N SER A 5 3.34 -50.18 -42.22
CA SER A 5 2.95 -50.41 -40.83
C SER A 5 2.07 -49.30 -40.24
N GLU A 6 0.88 -49.66 -39.75
CA GLU A 6 0.05 -48.84 -38.87
C GLU A 6 0.65 -48.79 -37.45
N GLN A 7 0.98 -47.59 -36.97
CA GLN A 7 1.32 -47.36 -35.58
C GLN A 7 0.16 -46.63 -34.89
N ARG A 8 -0.59 -47.40 -34.09
CA ARG A 8 -1.68 -46.92 -33.22
C ARG A 8 -1.21 -45.77 -32.33
N ARG A 9 -1.78 -44.57 -32.49
CA ARG A 9 -1.77 -43.55 -31.44
C ARG A 9 -3.05 -43.69 -30.62
N TYR A 10 -2.88 -44.09 -29.37
CA TYR A 10 -3.93 -44.02 -28.36
C TYR A 10 -4.25 -42.54 -28.07
N THR A 11 -5.48 -42.15 -28.38
CA THR A 11 -6.10 -40.90 -27.94
C THR A 11 -6.43 -41.03 -26.46
N LEU A 12 -5.63 -40.39 -25.59
CA LEU A 12 -6.02 -40.16 -24.20
C LEU A 12 -6.82 -38.87 -24.13
N SER A 13 -8.13 -39.03 -24.28
CA SER A 13 -9.13 -38.02 -23.94
C SER A 13 -9.07 -37.79 -22.42
N PHE A 14 -8.46 -36.69 -21.98
CA PHE A 14 -8.60 -36.27 -20.60
C PHE A 14 -9.97 -35.61 -20.42
N LEU A 15 -10.83 -36.32 -19.69
CA LEU A 15 -12.09 -35.83 -19.17
C LEU A 15 -11.88 -34.47 -18.48
N ALA A 16 -12.62 -33.48 -18.96
CA ALA A 16 -12.89 -32.27 -18.23
C ALA A 16 -13.73 -32.63 -16.98
N MET A 17 -13.10 -32.64 -15.81
CA MET A 17 -13.78 -32.49 -14.54
C MET A 17 -13.61 -31.04 -14.09
N GLY A 18 -14.74 -30.35 -13.96
CA GLY A 18 -14.82 -28.94 -13.63
C GLY A 18 -14.17 -28.63 -12.29
N ASN A 19 -13.25 -27.67 -12.31
CA ASN A 19 -12.94 -26.83 -11.17
C ASN A 19 -13.01 -25.39 -11.69
N THR A 20 -14.15 -24.75 -11.46
CA THR A 20 -14.35 -23.32 -11.74
C THR A 20 -13.63 -22.50 -10.69
N CYS A 21 -12.29 -22.48 -10.75
CA CYS A 21 -11.48 -21.42 -10.17
C CYS A 21 -10.82 -20.71 -11.35
N SER A 22 -11.34 -19.53 -11.69
CA SER A 22 -10.75 -18.65 -12.69
C SER A 22 -9.36 -18.21 -12.21
N ASN A 23 -8.32 -18.98 -12.53
CA ASN A 23 -6.92 -18.70 -12.22
C ASN A 23 -6.35 -17.63 -13.17
N HIS A 24 -6.91 -16.42 -13.17
CA HIS A 24 -6.27 -15.28 -13.81
C HIS A 24 -5.34 -14.61 -12.80
N LEU A 25 -4.03 -14.78 -12.97
CA LEU A 25 -3.04 -14.04 -12.20
C LEU A 25 -3.16 -12.55 -12.54
N GLY A 26 -3.23 -11.71 -11.51
CA GLY A 26 -3.40 -10.28 -11.68
C GLY A 26 -4.05 -9.66 -10.45
N ILE A 27 -3.79 -8.38 -10.25
CA ILE A 27 -4.39 -7.61 -9.15
C ILE A 27 -5.88 -7.47 -9.44
N PRO A 28 -6.77 -7.83 -8.50
CA PRO A 28 -8.21 -7.81 -8.74
C PRO A 28 -8.69 -6.38 -9.00
N PRO A 29 -9.67 -6.17 -9.90
CA PRO A 29 -10.28 -4.86 -10.08
C PRO A 29 -11.02 -4.44 -8.82
N ALA A 30 -11.07 -3.13 -8.59
CA ALA A 30 -11.86 -2.55 -7.52
C ALA A 30 -13.37 -2.79 -7.75
N LYS A 31 -14.14 -2.93 -6.66
CA LYS A 31 -15.54 -3.36 -6.66
C LYS A 31 -16.52 -2.21 -6.36
N GLY A 32 -16.02 -1.00 -6.11
CA GLY A 32 -16.85 0.18 -5.92
C GLY A 32 -17.46 0.71 -7.23
N PRO A 33 -18.40 1.66 -7.12
CA PRO A 33 -19.15 2.16 -8.27
C PRO A 33 -18.37 3.10 -9.18
N ASN A 34 -17.22 3.62 -8.75
CA ASN A 34 -16.43 4.57 -9.54
C ASN A 34 -15.26 3.86 -10.24
N ALA A 35 -15.01 4.24 -11.48
CA ALA A 35 -13.73 3.95 -12.13
C ALA A 35 -12.59 4.64 -11.37
N VAL A 36 -11.41 4.01 -11.39
CA VAL A 36 -10.26 4.45 -10.60
C VAL A 36 -9.17 4.98 -11.52
N GLY A 37 -8.80 6.24 -11.33
CA GLY A 37 -7.61 6.83 -11.91
C GLY A 37 -6.44 6.75 -10.94
N CYS A 38 -5.22 6.85 -11.47
CA CYS A 38 -4.04 7.05 -10.65
C CYS A 38 -2.99 7.93 -11.34
N THR A 39 -2.20 8.65 -10.55
CA THR A 39 -1.03 9.39 -11.04
C THR A 39 0.06 9.47 -9.96
N ASP A 40 1.28 9.81 -10.34
CA ASP A 40 2.40 9.99 -9.40
C ASP A 40 2.70 11.48 -9.19
N PHE A 41 3.00 11.86 -7.96
CA PHE A 41 3.31 13.25 -7.59
C PHE A 41 4.57 13.33 -6.76
N MET A 42 5.49 14.22 -7.12
CA MET A 42 6.69 14.51 -6.32
C MET A 42 6.89 16.02 -6.16
N MET A 43 7.05 16.47 -4.91
CA MET A 43 7.33 17.86 -4.55
C MET A 43 7.86 17.98 -3.11
N ASP A 44 8.98 18.60 -2.83
CA ASP A 44 9.94 19.17 -3.77
C ASP A 44 10.74 18.05 -4.44
N HIS A 45 11.57 18.38 -5.42
CA HIS A 45 12.39 17.39 -6.13
C HIS A 45 13.42 16.68 -5.22
N THR A 46 13.70 17.20 -4.02
CA THR A 46 14.76 16.73 -3.12
C THR A 46 14.34 15.53 -2.25
N VAL A 47 15.30 14.93 -1.54
CA VAL A 47 15.06 13.84 -0.57
C VAL A 47 14.09 14.20 0.57
N LYS A 48 13.92 15.50 0.87
CA LYS A 48 12.99 15.97 1.91
C LYS A 48 11.58 16.25 1.38
N GLY A 49 11.38 16.18 0.05
CA GLY A 49 10.09 16.40 -0.59
C GLY A 49 9.14 15.21 -0.41
N THR A 50 7.86 15.44 -0.68
CA THR A 50 6.83 14.41 -0.76
C THR A 50 6.92 13.61 -2.06
N PHE A 51 6.53 12.34 -2.00
CA PHE A 51 6.32 11.50 -3.16
C PHE A 51 5.25 10.50 -2.85
N PHE A 52 4.23 10.47 -3.68
CA PHE A 52 3.13 9.53 -3.51
C PHE A 52 2.53 9.17 -4.86
N ARG A 53 1.88 8.01 -4.88
CA ARG A 53 0.90 7.67 -5.91
C ARG A 53 -0.48 8.01 -5.38
N ILE A 54 -1.23 8.82 -6.11
CA ILE A 54 -2.62 9.12 -5.77
C ILE A 54 -3.55 8.19 -6.56
N TYR A 55 -4.60 7.70 -5.91
CA TYR A 55 -5.71 6.95 -6.50
C TYR A 55 -6.99 7.73 -6.23
N TYR A 56 -7.86 7.83 -7.23
CA TYR A 56 -9.03 8.71 -7.16
C TYR A 56 -10.16 8.24 -8.09
N PRO A 57 -11.43 8.60 -7.80
CA PRO A 57 -12.54 8.48 -8.75
C PRO A 57 -12.24 9.23 -10.05
N CYS A 58 -12.34 8.56 -11.19
CA CYS A 58 -12.05 9.16 -12.49
C CYS A 58 -13.19 8.97 -13.48
N GLN A 59 -13.13 9.73 -14.57
CA GLN A 59 -13.93 9.45 -15.75
C GLN A 59 -13.38 8.21 -16.46
N GLU A 60 -14.25 7.25 -16.79
CA GLU A 60 -13.85 6.14 -17.66
C GLU A 60 -13.41 6.67 -19.02
N THR A 61 -12.28 6.18 -19.49
CA THR A 61 -11.76 6.51 -20.80
C THR A 61 -11.36 5.21 -21.48
N GLU A 62 -11.92 4.95 -22.67
CA GLU A 62 -11.63 3.72 -23.44
C GLU A 62 -10.16 3.59 -23.87
N LYS A 63 -9.39 4.69 -23.78
CA LYS A 63 -8.01 4.82 -24.25
C LYS A 63 -6.96 4.99 -23.14
N ALA A 64 -7.35 5.06 -21.86
CA ALA A 64 -6.33 5.27 -20.82
C ALA A 64 -5.48 4.01 -20.60
N GLU A 65 -4.17 4.23 -20.58
CA GLU A 65 -3.18 3.21 -20.26
C GLU A 65 -3.32 2.79 -18.79
N ARG A 66 -2.97 1.54 -18.51
CA ARG A 66 -2.81 1.04 -17.14
C ARG A 66 -1.32 1.03 -16.80
N PRO A 67 -0.89 1.65 -15.69
CA PRO A 67 0.52 1.74 -15.36
C PRO A 67 1.06 0.38 -14.93
N ASP A 68 2.36 0.18 -15.14
CA ASP A 68 3.07 -0.97 -14.60
C ASP A 68 2.94 -1.01 -13.07
N TRP A 69 2.81 -2.23 -12.55
CA TRP A 69 2.78 -2.48 -11.12
C TRP A 69 4.13 -2.14 -10.46
N VAL A 70 5.23 -2.50 -11.12
CA VAL A 70 6.58 -2.08 -10.76
C VAL A 70 7.13 -1.25 -11.93
N PRO A 71 7.31 0.07 -11.77
CA PRO A 71 7.49 0.99 -12.90
C PRO A 71 8.88 0.93 -13.54
N CYS A 72 9.90 0.44 -12.82
CA CYS A 72 11.24 0.32 -13.38
C CYS A 72 12.09 -0.72 -12.63
N LYS A 73 13.21 -1.11 -13.25
CA LYS A 73 14.12 -2.18 -12.79
C LYS A 73 14.75 -1.90 -11.42
N GLU A 74 14.94 -0.64 -11.04
CA GLU A 74 15.59 -0.28 -9.78
C GLU A 74 14.76 -0.70 -8.56
N TYR A 75 13.43 -0.73 -8.69
CA TYR A 75 12.57 -1.32 -7.67
C TYR A 75 12.77 -2.83 -7.54
N PHE A 76 12.96 -3.57 -8.64
CA PHE A 76 13.34 -4.99 -8.59
C PHE A 76 14.72 -5.21 -7.97
N ASN A 77 15.70 -4.34 -8.28
CA ASN A 77 17.01 -4.36 -7.62
C ASN A 77 16.89 -4.12 -6.11
N GLY A 78 16.05 -3.17 -5.69
CA GLY A 78 15.80 -2.91 -4.28
C GLY A 78 15.09 -4.05 -3.56
N LEU A 79 14.17 -4.76 -4.24
CA LEU A 79 13.57 -5.99 -3.72
C LEU A 79 14.60 -7.10 -3.55
N ALA A 80 15.51 -7.25 -4.52
CA ALA A 80 16.61 -8.20 -4.45
C ALA A 80 17.54 -7.91 -3.26
N ASP A 81 17.89 -6.64 -3.03
CA ASP A 81 18.70 -6.22 -1.88
C ASP A 81 18.00 -6.50 -0.55
N PHE A 82 16.71 -6.18 -0.46
CA PHE A 82 15.90 -6.44 0.74
C PHE A 82 15.84 -7.94 1.07
N MET A 83 15.67 -8.78 0.05
CA MET A 83 15.68 -10.24 0.15
C MET A 83 17.09 -10.84 0.30
N LYS A 84 18.15 -10.03 0.23
CA LYS A 84 19.56 -10.44 0.28
C LYS A 84 19.95 -11.45 -0.81
N ILE A 85 19.41 -11.25 -2.02
CA ILE A 85 19.68 -12.07 -3.20
C ILE A 85 20.42 -11.24 -4.27
N ASN A 86 21.10 -11.93 -5.20
CA ASN A 86 21.93 -11.26 -6.22
C ASN A 86 21.07 -10.40 -7.17
N ARG A 87 21.38 -9.10 -7.31
CA ARG A 87 20.64 -8.16 -8.18
C ARG A 87 20.51 -8.64 -9.62
N THR A 88 21.61 -9.00 -10.26
CA THR A 88 21.64 -9.33 -11.70
C THR A 88 20.80 -10.55 -12.04
N LEU A 89 20.85 -11.59 -11.20
CA LEU A 89 20.02 -12.78 -11.40
C LEU A 89 18.55 -12.50 -11.08
N SER A 90 18.31 -11.78 -9.97
CA SER A 90 16.96 -11.58 -9.43
C SER A 90 16.15 -10.57 -10.23
N GLU A 91 16.78 -9.52 -10.77
CA GLU A 91 16.11 -8.55 -11.64
C GLU A 91 15.53 -9.24 -12.87
N ARG A 92 16.30 -10.11 -13.54
CA ARG A 92 15.80 -10.88 -14.69
C ARG A 92 14.63 -11.78 -14.32
N ILE A 93 14.72 -12.45 -13.18
CA ILE A 93 13.65 -13.35 -12.70
C ILE A 93 12.39 -12.53 -12.34
N PHE A 94 12.54 -11.45 -11.58
CA PHE A 94 11.42 -10.61 -11.18
C PHE A 94 10.79 -9.89 -12.35
N ASN A 95 11.59 -9.38 -13.29
CA ASN A 95 11.06 -8.76 -14.49
C ASN A 95 10.31 -9.78 -15.36
N TYR A 96 10.84 -11.00 -15.51
CA TYR A 96 10.14 -12.08 -16.21
C TYR A 96 8.82 -12.47 -15.54
N LEU A 97 8.81 -12.61 -14.20
CA LEU A 97 7.64 -13.03 -13.45
C LEU A 97 6.59 -11.94 -13.29
N PHE A 98 7.03 -10.68 -13.11
CA PHE A 98 6.18 -9.60 -12.62
C PHE A 98 6.17 -8.34 -13.48
N GLY A 99 7.13 -8.16 -14.39
CA GLY A 99 7.30 -6.92 -15.15
C GLY A 99 6.17 -6.61 -16.13
N SER A 100 5.28 -7.59 -16.41
CA SER A 100 4.11 -7.39 -17.29
C SER A 100 2.81 -7.11 -16.52
N PHE A 101 2.80 -7.22 -15.19
CA PHE A 101 1.59 -6.93 -14.42
C PHE A 101 1.34 -5.43 -14.36
N LYS A 102 0.08 -5.07 -14.62
CA LYS A 102 -0.42 -3.71 -14.57
C LYS A 102 -1.32 -3.52 -13.36
N ILE A 103 -1.38 -2.30 -12.87
CA ILE A 103 -2.36 -1.89 -11.85
C ILE A 103 -3.73 -1.70 -12.52
N PRO A 104 -4.84 -2.18 -11.95
CA PRO A 104 -6.19 -2.03 -12.50
C PRO A 104 -6.75 -0.62 -12.24
N ALA A 105 -6.01 0.41 -12.66
CA ALA A 105 -6.39 1.82 -12.61
C ALA A 105 -5.93 2.54 -13.89
N PHE A 106 -6.61 3.63 -14.23
CA PHE A 106 -6.34 4.42 -15.43
C PHE A 106 -5.30 5.51 -15.14
N LEU A 107 -4.15 5.45 -15.82
CA LEU A 107 -3.07 6.43 -15.64
C LEU A 107 -3.51 7.81 -16.13
N ASP A 108 -3.32 8.83 -15.30
CA ASP A 108 -3.58 10.25 -15.59
C ASP A 108 -5.01 10.55 -16.09
N ALA A 109 -5.97 9.65 -15.83
CA ALA A 109 -7.36 9.87 -16.22
C ALA A 109 -7.95 11.10 -15.51
N PRO A 110 -8.84 11.87 -16.17
CA PRO A 110 -9.45 13.05 -15.53
C PRO A 110 -10.20 12.67 -14.25
N PHE A 111 -9.97 13.44 -13.18
CA PHE A 111 -10.71 13.29 -11.93
C PHE A 111 -12.20 13.53 -12.16
N LYS A 112 -13.05 12.69 -11.54
CA LYS A 112 -14.50 12.85 -11.60
C LYS A 112 -15.14 12.34 -10.31
N SER A 113 -15.76 13.25 -9.57
CA SER A 113 -16.61 12.91 -8.43
C SER A 113 -17.83 13.83 -8.39
N ASN A 114 -18.95 13.31 -7.88
CA ASN A 114 -20.17 14.10 -7.67
C ASN A 114 -20.19 14.79 -6.30
N GLU A 115 -19.24 14.47 -5.42
CA GLU A 115 -19.15 14.97 -4.05
C GLU A 115 -17.68 15.18 -3.66
N LYS A 116 -17.46 15.91 -2.56
CA LYS A 116 -16.12 16.04 -2.00
C LYS A 116 -15.65 14.70 -1.43
N CYS A 117 -14.50 14.22 -1.88
CA CYS A 117 -13.98 12.92 -1.49
C CYS A 117 -13.31 12.99 -0.12
N PRO A 118 -13.62 12.09 0.84
CA PRO A 118 -12.76 11.87 2.00
C PRO A 118 -11.35 11.45 1.57
N VAL A 119 -10.36 11.76 2.41
CA VAL A 119 -8.93 11.56 2.11
C VAL A 119 -8.32 10.46 2.96
N VAL A 120 -7.54 9.59 2.34
CA VAL A 120 -6.72 8.57 3.01
C VAL A 120 -5.26 8.77 2.65
N ILE A 121 -4.40 8.87 3.67
CA ILE A 121 -2.95 8.75 3.49
C ILE A 121 -2.56 7.30 3.78
N PHE A 122 -1.98 6.62 2.78
CA PHE A 122 -1.56 5.23 2.87
C PHE A 122 -0.04 5.12 3.07
N SER A 123 0.39 4.25 3.98
CA SER A 123 1.79 4.03 4.36
C SER A 123 2.21 2.56 4.15
N HIS A 124 3.25 2.33 3.34
CA HIS A 124 3.68 0.98 2.93
C HIS A 124 4.43 0.19 4.02
N GLY A 125 4.69 -1.11 3.81
CA GLY A 125 5.53 -1.93 4.70
C GLY A 125 7.03 -1.69 4.54
N LEU A 126 7.85 -2.27 5.42
CA LEU A 126 9.30 -2.33 5.24
C LEU A 126 9.64 -3.13 3.97
N GLY A 127 10.57 -2.65 3.15
CA GLY A 127 10.93 -3.28 1.87
C GLY A 127 9.87 -3.10 0.78
N ALA A 128 8.77 -2.41 1.05
CA ALA A 128 7.77 -2.07 0.04
C ALA A 128 8.02 -0.67 -0.56
N PHE A 129 7.10 -0.20 -1.40
CA PHE A 129 7.09 1.13 -2.02
C PHE A 129 5.66 1.46 -2.50
N ARG A 130 5.43 2.66 -3.04
CA ARG A 130 4.07 3.24 -3.21
C ARG A 130 3.10 2.44 -4.07
N THR A 131 3.59 1.55 -4.93
CA THR A 131 2.78 0.83 -5.92
C THR A 131 2.35 -0.58 -5.50
N LEU A 132 2.80 -1.07 -4.33
CA LEU A 132 2.58 -2.47 -3.92
C LEU A 132 1.30 -2.74 -3.12
N TYR A 133 0.42 -1.75 -2.99
CA TYR A 133 -0.86 -1.83 -2.27
C TYR A 133 -2.02 -1.31 -3.12
N SER A 134 -1.92 -1.47 -4.43
CA SER A 134 -2.89 -0.95 -5.38
C SER A 134 -4.26 -1.61 -5.23
N ALA A 135 -4.35 -2.88 -4.81
CA ALA A 135 -5.64 -3.52 -4.53
C ALA A 135 -6.44 -2.78 -3.43
N VAL A 136 -5.76 -2.36 -2.35
CA VAL A 136 -6.38 -1.61 -1.25
C VAL A 136 -6.68 -0.17 -1.68
N CYS A 137 -5.69 0.50 -2.28
CA CYS A 137 -5.84 1.92 -2.65
C CYS A 137 -6.90 2.11 -3.75
N ALA A 138 -6.95 1.22 -4.74
CA ALA A 138 -7.95 1.27 -5.80
C ALA A 138 -9.35 0.92 -5.27
N GLU A 139 -9.49 -0.05 -4.36
CA GLU A 139 -10.78 -0.33 -3.74
C GLU A 139 -11.33 0.90 -3.02
N LEU A 140 -10.53 1.53 -2.15
CA LEU A 140 -10.95 2.76 -1.48
C LEU A 140 -11.28 3.88 -2.48
N ALA A 141 -10.47 4.07 -3.52
CA ALA A 141 -10.75 5.07 -4.55
C ALA A 141 -12.06 4.81 -5.30
N SER A 142 -12.34 3.55 -5.66
CA SER A 142 -13.60 3.16 -6.31
C SER A 142 -14.84 3.44 -5.46
N GLN A 143 -14.67 3.51 -4.13
CA GLN A 143 -15.71 3.80 -3.16
C GLN A 143 -15.87 5.32 -2.88
N GLY A 144 -15.14 6.18 -3.60
CA GLY A 144 -15.27 7.64 -3.51
C GLY A 144 -14.20 8.32 -2.65
N PHE A 145 -13.10 7.65 -2.31
CA PHE A 145 -12.00 8.26 -1.55
C PHE A 145 -10.91 8.80 -2.48
N ILE A 146 -10.18 9.82 -2.04
CA ILE A 146 -8.87 10.15 -2.60
C ILE A 146 -7.80 9.51 -1.70
N VAL A 147 -6.94 8.67 -2.27
CA VAL A 147 -5.93 7.90 -1.53
C VAL A 147 -4.53 8.28 -2.00
N ALA A 148 -3.68 8.82 -1.13
CA ALA A 148 -2.28 9.07 -1.40
C ALA A 148 -1.39 8.02 -0.73
N SER A 149 -0.83 7.10 -1.54
CA SER A 149 0.13 6.08 -1.13
C SER A 149 1.55 6.67 -1.15
N VAL A 150 2.08 6.96 0.04
CA VAL A 150 3.37 7.66 0.23
C VAL A 150 4.54 6.71 -0.02
N GLU A 151 5.53 7.15 -0.78
CA GLU A 151 6.85 6.51 -0.88
C GLU A 151 7.79 7.12 0.15
N HIS A 152 8.25 6.31 1.11
CA HIS A 152 9.04 6.79 2.24
C HIS A 152 10.54 6.90 1.92
N ARG A 153 11.19 7.99 2.37
CA ARG A 153 12.61 8.31 2.10
C ARG A 153 13.47 8.12 3.34
N ASP A 154 13.01 7.24 4.22
CA ASP A 154 13.64 6.87 5.47
C ASP A 154 14.57 5.65 5.32
N GLN A 155 14.82 5.21 4.08
CA GLN A 155 15.53 3.97 3.74
C GLN A 155 14.81 2.69 4.20
N SER A 156 13.51 2.74 4.47
CA SER A 156 12.67 1.55 4.67
C SER A 156 12.17 0.97 3.36
N ALA A 157 11.98 1.79 2.33
CA ALA A 157 11.58 1.33 1.01
C ALA A 157 12.66 0.45 0.38
N SER A 158 12.26 -0.57 -0.41
CA SER A 158 13.23 -1.40 -1.15
C SER A 158 14.10 -0.55 -2.08
N ALA A 159 13.45 0.36 -2.80
CA ALA A 159 14.07 1.46 -3.50
C ALA A 159 13.09 2.65 -3.51
N THR A 160 13.63 3.85 -3.62
CA THR A 160 12.93 5.10 -3.92
C THR A 160 13.91 6.00 -4.68
N TYR A 161 13.42 7.07 -5.27
CA TYR A 161 14.28 8.11 -5.83
C TYR A 161 13.84 9.51 -5.44
N TYR A 162 14.76 10.44 -5.69
CA TYR A 162 14.57 11.88 -5.70
C TYR A 162 15.48 12.48 -6.78
N TYR A 163 15.44 13.79 -6.97
CA TYR A 163 16.35 14.49 -7.85
C TYR A 163 17.25 15.43 -7.03
N ARG A 164 18.53 15.48 -7.40
CA ARG A 164 19.44 16.54 -6.96
C ARG A 164 19.69 17.52 -8.11
N GLU A 165 20.11 18.73 -7.76
CA GLU A 165 20.65 19.63 -8.78
C GLU A 165 22.02 19.14 -9.28
N LYS A 166 22.28 19.36 -10.58
CA LYS A 166 23.60 19.23 -11.19
C LYS A 166 24.56 20.20 -10.52
N THR A 167 25.76 19.74 -10.26
CA THR A 167 26.89 20.57 -9.84
C THR A 167 27.32 21.51 -10.97
N GLU A 168 28.07 22.58 -10.66
CA GLU A 168 28.58 23.51 -11.68
C GLU A 168 29.41 22.79 -12.75
N SER A 169 30.19 21.78 -12.36
CA SER A 169 30.97 20.96 -13.30
C SER A 169 30.11 20.14 -14.26
N GLU A 170 28.96 19.62 -13.81
CA GLU A 170 28.03 18.85 -14.66
C GLU A 170 27.24 19.78 -15.60
N ARG A 171 26.99 21.03 -15.21
CA ARG A 171 26.32 22.04 -16.06
C ARG A 171 27.25 22.56 -17.16
N ALA A 172 28.54 22.67 -16.87
CA ALA A 172 29.54 23.17 -17.83
C ALA A 172 29.80 22.22 -19.01
N SER A 173 29.46 20.93 -18.91
CA SER A 173 29.66 19.94 -19.96
C SER A 173 28.52 19.83 -20.99
N GLU A 174 27.41 20.56 -20.82
CA GLU A 174 26.24 20.47 -21.70
C GLU A 174 25.92 21.83 -22.37
N THR A 175 25.79 21.83 -23.70
CA THR A 175 25.68 23.05 -24.54
C THR A 175 24.26 23.56 -24.75
N SER A 176 23.24 22.97 -24.11
CA SER A 176 21.85 23.42 -24.21
C SER A 176 21.09 23.16 -22.91
N ALA A 177 20.66 24.23 -22.23
CA ALA A 177 20.00 24.11 -20.92
C ALA A 177 18.51 24.48 -20.99
N SER A 178 17.65 23.50 -20.75
CA SER A 178 16.32 23.73 -20.17
C SER A 178 16.41 23.58 -18.63
N ALA A 179 15.50 24.19 -17.88
CA ALA A 179 15.53 24.11 -16.41
C ALA A 179 15.39 22.67 -15.85
N GLN A 180 14.82 21.73 -16.63
CA GLN A 180 14.77 20.31 -16.27
C GLN A 180 16.09 19.57 -16.51
N ASP A 181 16.96 20.10 -17.38
CA ASP A 181 18.27 19.51 -17.65
C ASP A 181 19.21 19.66 -16.44
N ASN A 182 18.84 20.45 -15.44
CA ASN A 182 19.64 20.65 -14.23
C ASN A 182 19.38 19.63 -13.13
N LEU A 183 18.49 18.66 -13.31
CA LEU A 183 18.16 17.65 -12.29
C LEU A 183 18.74 16.28 -12.63
N VAL A 184 19.36 15.63 -11.64
CA VAL A 184 19.88 14.25 -11.74
C VAL A 184 19.07 13.37 -10.81
N GLN A 185 18.47 12.30 -11.34
CA GLN A 185 17.75 11.32 -10.55
C GLN A 185 18.73 10.48 -9.73
N GLU A 186 18.50 10.41 -8.41
CA GLU A 186 19.28 9.60 -7.48
C GLU A 186 18.41 8.54 -6.81
N TRP A 187 18.90 7.31 -6.84
CA TRP A 187 18.26 6.17 -6.21
C TRP A 187 18.75 5.98 -4.77
N MET A 188 17.80 5.78 -3.87
CA MET A 188 18.00 5.41 -2.48
C MET A 188 17.43 4.01 -2.27
N TYR A 189 18.23 3.13 -1.68
CA TYR A 189 17.88 1.73 -1.45
C TYR A 189 17.67 1.43 0.03
N TYR A 190 17.00 0.31 0.31
CA TYR A 190 16.78 -0.19 1.65
C TYR A 190 18.07 -0.27 2.48
N ARG A 191 18.02 0.28 3.71
CA ARG A 191 19.08 0.13 4.70
C ARG A 191 18.76 -1.02 5.67
N SER A 192 19.53 -2.09 5.61
CA SER A 192 19.51 -3.13 6.65
C SER A 192 20.29 -2.68 7.90
N PRO A 193 19.90 -3.13 9.11
CA PRO A 193 20.69 -2.92 10.32
C PRO A 193 22.09 -3.50 10.14
N LYS A 194 23.11 -2.75 10.56
CA LYS A 194 24.51 -3.22 10.53
C LYS A 194 24.71 -4.34 11.54
N HIS A 195 25.74 -5.16 11.35
CA HIS A 195 26.10 -6.19 12.33
C HIS A 195 26.37 -5.55 13.70
N GLY A 196 25.68 -6.03 14.74
CA GLY A 196 25.77 -5.49 16.11
C GLY A 196 24.97 -4.20 16.36
N GLU A 197 24.30 -3.62 15.36
CA GLU A 197 23.44 -2.45 15.53
C GLU A 197 22.08 -2.87 16.11
N SER A 198 21.65 -2.23 17.20
CA SER A 198 20.30 -2.41 17.73
C SER A 198 19.27 -1.93 16.72
N GLU A 199 18.24 -2.72 16.46
CA GLU A 199 17.22 -2.40 15.46
C GLU A 199 16.34 -1.21 15.92
N PHE A 200 16.04 -1.13 17.21
CA PHE A 200 15.06 -0.17 17.72
C PHE A 200 15.41 1.30 17.42
N PRO A 201 16.63 1.83 17.74
CA PRO A 201 16.95 3.23 17.45
C PRO A 201 16.83 3.60 15.98
N LEU A 202 17.21 2.70 15.07
CA LEU A 202 17.05 2.89 13.63
C LEU A 202 15.57 2.94 13.25
N ARG A 203 14.79 1.93 13.65
CA ARG A 203 13.37 1.84 13.30
C ARG A 203 12.53 2.95 13.92
N ASN A 204 12.87 3.38 15.13
CA ASN A 204 12.21 4.49 15.79
C ASN A 204 12.49 5.83 15.10
N LYS A 205 13.74 6.08 14.67
CA LYS A 205 14.05 7.25 13.84
C LYS A 205 13.26 7.21 12.52
N GLN A 206 13.20 6.04 11.89
CA GLN A 206 12.43 5.82 10.67
C GLN A 206 10.94 6.08 10.86
N VAL A 207 10.28 5.49 11.87
CA VAL A 207 8.82 5.68 12.06
C VAL A 207 8.43 7.14 12.25
N LYS A 208 9.26 7.91 12.98
CA LYS A 208 9.10 9.35 13.19
C LYS A 208 9.16 10.11 11.87
N GLN A 209 10.18 9.84 11.04
CA GLN A 209 10.30 10.42 9.70
C GLN A 209 9.11 10.03 8.82
N ARG A 210 8.68 8.77 8.84
CA ARG A 210 7.55 8.30 8.02
C ARG A 210 6.25 8.99 8.37
N ALA A 211 6.01 9.27 9.65
CA ALA A 211 4.86 10.06 10.08
C ALA A 211 4.94 11.50 9.58
N ASP A 212 6.13 12.12 9.61
CA ASP A 212 6.35 13.46 9.06
C ASP A 212 6.12 13.50 7.54
N GLU A 213 6.52 12.45 6.81
CA GLU A 213 6.27 12.30 5.38
C GLU A 213 4.77 12.12 5.06
N CYS A 214 4.02 11.38 5.89
CA CYS A 214 2.56 11.28 5.78
C CYS A 214 1.87 12.63 6.02
N ILE A 215 2.35 13.42 6.99
CA ILE A 215 1.83 14.77 7.27
C ILE A 215 2.17 15.71 6.10
N LEU A 216 3.38 15.63 5.55
CA LEU A 216 3.77 16.42 4.39
C LEU A 216 2.96 16.09 3.13
N ALA A 217 2.61 14.82 2.91
CA ALA A 217 1.69 14.42 1.86
C ALA A 217 0.29 15.02 2.08
N LEU A 218 -0.23 14.98 3.32
CA LEU A 218 -1.50 15.60 3.66
C LEU A 218 -1.48 17.12 3.44
N ASP A 219 -0.45 17.83 3.91
CA ASP A 219 -0.31 19.28 3.73
C ASP A 219 -0.22 19.65 2.24
N THR A 220 0.40 18.80 1.43
CA THR A 220 0.41 18.95 -0.03
C THR A 220 -1.00 18.83 -0.61
N LEU A 221 -1.78 17.83 -0.19
CA LEU A 221 -3.17 17.69 -0.63
C LEU A 221 -4.05 18.85 -0.17
N ILE A 222 -3.82 19.40 1.03
CA ILE A 222 -4.51 20.61 1.51
C ILE A 222 -4.22 21.81 0.59
N LYS A 223 -2.96 21.99 0.17
CA LYS A 223 -2.58 23.05 -0.78
C LYS A 223 -3.29 22.89 -2.12
N ILE A 224 -3.25 21.69 -2.69
CA ILE A 224 -3.95 21.36 -3.96
C ILE A 224 -5.45 21.64 -3.83
N ASN A 225 -6.08 21.16 -2.75
CA ASN A 225 -7.51 21.37 -2.51
C ASN A 225 -7.89 22.85 -2.36
N SER A 226 -6.96 23.69 -1.93
CA SER A 226 -7.16 25.13 -1.72
C SER A 226 -6.85 25.97 -2.97
N GLY A 227 -6.55 25.34 -4.11
CA GLY A 227 -6.19 26.02 -5.36
C GLY A 227 -4.78 26.63 -5.35
N ILE A 228 -3.94 26.29 -4.37
CA ILE A 228 -2.55 26.73 -4.34
C ILE A 228 -1.78 25.95 -5.40
N PRO A 229 -1.13 26.62 -6.39
CA PRO A 229 -0.37 25.93 -7.42
C PRO A 229 0.74 25.07 -6.82
N VAL A 230 0.83 23.83 -7.28
CA VAL A 230 1.90 22.89 -6.91
C VAL A 230 2.70 22.50 -8.15
N GLN A 231 4.01 22.31 -7.98
CA GLN A 231 4.89 21.92 -9.08
C GLN A 231 5.23 20.43 -8.98
N ASN A 232 4.53 19.59 -9.74
CA ASN A 232 4.88 18.17 -9.85
C ASN A 232 6.13 18.01 -10.72
N VAL A 233 7.24 17.55 -10.14
CA VAL A 233 8.51 17.44 -10.87
C VAL A 233 8.52 16.30 -11.89
N LEU A 234 7.55 15.38 -11.80
CA LEU A 234 7.41 14.21 -12.68
C LEU A 234 6.71 14.53 -14.01
N LYS A 235 6.12 15.74 -14.18
CA LYS A 235 5.44 16.18 -15.42
C LYS A 235 4.41 15.18 -15.98
N THR A 236 3.59 14.61 -15.10
CA THR A 236 2.45 13.77 -15.47
C THR A 236 1.46 14.53 -16.35
N GLN A 237 0.64 13.82 -17.14
CA GLN A 237 -0.42 14.45 -17.95
C GLN A 237 -1.66 14.81 -17.12
N PHE A 238 -1.73 14.36 -15.86
CA PHE A 238 -2.81 14.67 -14.95
C PHE A 238 -2.89 16.18 -14.62
N ASP A 239 -4.06 16.76 -14.80
CA ASP A 239 -4.36 18.14 -14.43
C ASP A 239 -4.71 18.25 -12.94
N TRP A 240 -3.73 18.67 -12.14
CA TRP A 240 -3.87 18.84 -10.69
C TRP A 240 -4.88 19.91 -10.27
N THR A 241 -5.24 20.84 -11.16
CA THR A 241 -6.25 21.87 -10.86
C THR A 241 -7.65 21.27 -10.74
N THR A 242 -7.89 20.12 -11.36
CA THR A 242 -9.17 19.39 -11.23
C THR A 242 -9.45 18.88 -9.81
N LEU A 243 -8.43 18.85 -8.95
CA LEU A 243 -8.56 18.49 -7.54
C LEU A 243 -8.84 19.70 -6.63
N GLU A 244 -8.88 20.93 -7.16
CA GLU A 244 -9.29 22.11 -6.38
C GLU A 244 -10.71 21.92 -5.83
N ASN A 245 -10.88 22.16 -4.53
CA ASN A 245 -12.15 22.04 -3.81
C ASN A 245 -12.84 20.65 -3.96
N SER A 246 -12.08 19.61 -4.31
CA SER A 246 -12.58 18.26 -4.56
C SER A 246 -12.52 17.33 -3.34
N MET A 247 -11.76 17.70 -2.32
CA MET A 247 -11.51 16.86 -1.14
C MET A 247 -12.18 17.43 0.11
N ASP A 248 -12.73 16.53 0.92
CA ASP A 248 -13.29 16.84 2.23
C ASP A 248 -12.22 16.77 3.32
N MET A 249 -11.65 17.93 3.64
CA MET A 249 -10.61 18.08 4.66
C MET A 249 -11.10 17.90 6.10
N CYS A 250 -12.41 17.71 6.33
CA CYS A 250 -12.92 17.31 7.64
C CYS A 250 -12.88 15.78 7.84
N ARG A 251 -12.67 15.02 6.76
CA ARG A 251 -12.77 13.56 6.72
C ARG A 251 -11.47 12.93 6.22
N ILE A 252 -10.45 12.92 7.08
CA ILE A 252 -9.10 12.45 6.77
C ILE A 252 -8.76 11.25 7.63
N ALA A 253 -8.24 10.17 7.04
CA ALA A 253 -7.76 8.98 7.75
C ALA A 253 -6.35 8.59 7.34
N ALA A 254 -5.68 7.84 8.20
CA ALA A 254 -4.38 7.21 7.91
C ALA A 254 -4.54 5.69 7.86
N VAL A 255 -3.99 5.05 6.83
CA VAL A 255 -3.99 3.59 6.67
C VAL A 255 -2.58 3.13 6.41
N GLY A 256 -2.19 1.97 6.91
CA GLY A 256 -0.86 1.47 6.61
C GLY A 256 -0.65 0.02 6.99
N HIS A 257 0.28 -0.63 6.29
CA HIS A 257 0.57 -2.04 6.46
C HIS A 257 1.94 -2.29 7.11
N SER A 258 2.02 -3.25 8.04
CA SER A 258 3.28 -3.67 8.68
C SER A 258 3.96 -2.49 9.38
N PHE A 259 5.14 -2.08 8.93
CA PHE A 259 5.79 -0.85 9.38
C PHE A 259 4.86 0.36 9.18
N GLY A 260 4.10 0.41 8.08
CA GLY A 260 3.09 1.43 7.81
C GLY A 260 1.99 1.48 8.87
N GLY A 261 1.65 0.35 9.50
CA GLY A 261 0.73 0.31 10.64
C GLY A 261 1.30 1.03 11.87
N ALA A 262 2.60 0.90 12.13
CA ALA A 262 3.24 1.73 13.16
C ALA A 262 3.28 3.21 12.78
N THR A 263 3.52 3.53 11.50
CA THR A 263 3.47 4.91 11.01
C THR A 263 2.10 5.54 11.18
N VAL A 264 1.00 4.81 10.99
CA VAL A 264 -0.36 5.29 11.29
C VAL A 264 -0.46 5.75 12.75
N ILE A 265 0.04 4.93 13.69
CA ILE A 265 -0.05 5.23 15.13
C ILE A 265 0.79 6.48 15.47
N GLU A 266 2.02 6.57 14.94
CA GLU A 266 2.88 7.75 15.10
C GLU A 266 2.24 9.01 14.49
N ALA A 267 1.68 8.92 13.29
CA ALA A 267 1.03 10.03 12.60
C ALA A 267 -0.21 10.54 13.34
N LEU A 268 -1.04 9.64 13.89
CA LEU A 268 -2.18 10.02 14.72
C LEU A 268 -1.76 10.77 15.99
N CYS A 269 -0.61 10.42 16.58
CA CYS A 269 -0.07 11.15 17.71
C CYS A 269 0.42 12.56 17.34
N LYS A 270 0.94 12.74 16.12
CA LYS A 270 1.53 14.01 15.67
C LYS A 270 0.54 14.97 15.02
N GLU A 271 -0.52 14.46 14.37
CA GLU A 271 -1.43 15.28 13.57
C GLU A 271 -2.91 14.95 13.88
N VAL A 272 -3.62 15.98 14.36
CA VAL A 272 -5.03 15.93 14.79
C VAL A 272 -6.02 16.00 13.62
N LYS A 273 -5.57 16.37 12.42
CA LYS A 273 -6.39 16.35 11.20
C LYS A 273 -6.81 14.92 10.83
N PHE A 274 -5.95 13.93 11.07
CA PHE A 274 -6.34 12.52 10.96
C PHE A 274 -7.39 12.19 12.01
N LYS A 275 -8.57 11.75 11.59
CA LYS A 275 -9.73 11.47 12.45
C LYS A 275 -9.79 10.03 12.95
N CYS A 276 -9.19 9.10 12.22
CA CYS A 276 -9.04 7.70 12.63
C CYS A 276 -7.88 7.04 11.87
N GLY A 277 -7.44 5.88 12.34
CA GLY A 277 -6.43 5.08 11.66
C GLY A 277 -6.77 3.60 11.53
N ILE A 278 -6.27 2.97 10.46
CA ILE A 278 -6.36 1.53 10.24
C ILE A 278 -4.95 0.97 10.06
N ALA A 279 -4.57 0.03 10.90
CA ALA A 279 -3.26 -0.58 10.92
C ALA A 279 -3.38 -2.05 10.47
N LEU A 280 -2.99 -2.31 9.23
CA LEU A 280 -3.01 -3.63 8.60
C LEU A 280 -1.76 -4.40 9.05
N ASP A 281 -1.95 -5.41 9.89
CA ASP A 281 -0.92 -6.31 10.38
C ASP A 281 0.30 -5.58 10.96
N ALA A 282 0.03 -4.62 11.85
CA ALA A 282 1.01 -3.63 12.29
C ALA A 282 2.24 -4.26 12.94
N TRP A 283 3.43 -3.76 12.59
CA TRP A 283 4.68 -4.10 13.25
C TRP A 283 5.00 -3.05 14.31
N MET A 284 4.78 -3.37 15.59
CA MET A 284 4.76 -2.39 16.69
C MET A 284 6.14 -2.07 17.28
N THR A 285 7.18 -2.83 16.92
CA THR A 285 8.56 -2.64 17.42
C THR A 285 9.10 -1.21 17.26
N PRO A 286 8.85 -0.48 16.16
CA PRO A 286 9.42 0.86 15.96
C PRO A 286 8.93 1.95 16.91
N LEU A 287 7.83 1.74 17.62
CA LEU A 287 7.15 2.78 18.42
C LEU A 287 7.71 2.87 19.83
N ASP A 288 7.74 4.08 20.40
CA ASP A 288 7.99 4.30 21.82
C ASP A 288 6.73 3.97 22.65
N ASP A 289 6.88 3.35 23.84
CA ASP A 289 5.74 2.99 24.69
C ASP A 289 4.96 4.21 25.19
N GLU A 290 5.67 5.31 25.44
CA GLU A 290 5.09 6.60 25.82
C GLU A 290 4.27 7.24 24.71
N LEU A 291 4.25 6.69 23.50
CA LEU A 291 3.40 7.20 22.44
C LEU A 291 1.94 6.81 22.63
N PHE A 292 1.66 5.62 23.17
CA PHE A 292 0.33 5.02 23.11
C PHE A 292 -0.75 5.84 23.85
N HIS A 293 -0.41 6.46 24.98
CA HIS A 293 -1.34 7.28 25.76
C HIS A 293 -1.71 8.62 25.09
N ARG A 294 -0.94 9.05 24.09
CA ARG A 294 -1.13 10.32 23.37
C ARG A 294 -2.05 10.19 22.16
N VAL A 295 -2.27 8.97 21.67
CA VAL A 295 -3.18 8.70 20.55
C VAL A 295 -4.64 8.86 21.01
N LYS A 296 -5.34 9.88 20.49
CA LYS A 296 -6.72 10.22 20.90
C LYS A 296 -7.80 9.77 19.92
N GLN A 297 -7.41 9.41 18.71
CA GLN A 297 -8.31 9.03 17.62
C GLN A 297 -8.61 7.52 17.65
N PRO A 298 -9.76 7.06 17.11
CA PRO A 298 -10.07 5.65 16.90
C PRO A 298 -9.01 4.94 16.05
N ILE A 299 -8.68 3.69 16.42
CA ILE A 299 -7.76 2.82 15.68
C ILE A 299 -8.39 1.44 15.46
N PHE A 300 -8.23 0.91 14.25
CA PHE A 300 -8.58 -0.45 13.90
C PHE A 300 -7.37 -1.27 13.48
N PHE A 301 -7.13 -2.39 14.16
CA PHE A 301 -6.13 -3.39 13.79
C PHE A 301 -6.78 -4.50 12.97
N ILE A 302 -6.25 -4.75 11.77
CA ILE A 302 -6.65 -5.88 10.92
C ILE A 302 -5.43 -6.77 10.73
N ASN A 303 -5.37 -7.89 11.43
CA ASN A 303 -4.19 -8.73 11.50
C ASN A 303 -4.28 -9.94 10.58
N SER A 304 -3.12 -10.47 10.16
CA SER A 304 -3.05 -11.81 9.61
C SER A 304 -2.91 -12.87 10.71
N GLU A 305 -3.39 -14.08 10.45
CA GLU A 305 -3.35 -15.16 11.44
C GLU A 305 -1.92 -15.64 11.74
N LYS A 306 -1.05 -15.62 10.72
CA LYS A 306 0.28 -16.26 10.78
C LYS A 306 1.45 -15.31 11.08
N PHE A 307 1.22 -13.99 11.13
CA PHE A 307 2.30 -13.01 11.37
C PHE A 307 2.47 -12.63 12.84
N GLN A 308 1.38 -12.57 13.61
CA GLN A 308 1.38 -11.97 14.94
C GLN A 308 2.06 -12.83 16.03
N TRP A 309 2.63 -12.18 17.04
CA TRP A 309 3.22 -12.82 18.23
C TRP A 309 2.88 -12.05 19.52
N ALA A 310 3.01 -12.70 20.69
CA ALA A 310 2.51 -12.19 21.95
C ALA A 310 3.06 -10.79 22.32
N GLY A 311 4.35 -10.55 22.09
CA GLY A 311 4.96 -9.24 22.34
C GLY A 311 4.40 -8.12 21.45
N ASN A 312 4.10 -8.40 20.19
CA ASN A 312 3.50 -7.41 19.29
C ASN A 312 2.06 -7.08 19.68
N ILE A 313 1.25 -8.10 20.00
CA ILE A 313 -0.13 -7.93 20.46
C ILE A 313 -0.18 -7.20 21.80
N SER A 314 0.70 -7.51 22.75
CA SER A 314 0.82 -6.77 24.01
C SER A 314 1.00 -5.26 23.74
N ARG A 315 1.88 -4.89 22.80
CA ARG A 315 2.06 -3.48 22.40
C ARG A 315 0.81 -2.88 21.76
N MET A 316 0.06 -3.63 20.95
CA MET A 316 -1.22 -3.14 20.40
C MET A 316 -2.22 -2.85 21.52
N ARG A 317 -2.32 -3.74 22.53
CA ARG A 317 -3.23 -3.58 23.68
C ARG A 317 -2.87 -2.42 24.60
N LYS A 318 -1.63 -1.91 24.56
CA LYS A 318 -1.26 -0.66 25.27
C LYS A 318 -2.00 0.58 24.74
N LEU A 319 -2.64 0.49 23.56
CA LEU A 319 -3.54 1.53 23.04
C LEU A 319 -4.99 1.39 23.53
N ASP A 320 -5.34 0.30 24.24
CA ASP A 320 -6.68 0.07 24.75
C ASP A 320 -7.11 1.23 25.64
N SER A 321 -8.36 1.65 25.47
CA SER A 321 -8.94 2.80 26.14
C SER A 321 -10.39 2.52 26.48
N ALA A 322 -10.81 2.91 27.69
CA ALA A 322 -12.22 2.83 28.09
C ALA A 322 -13.11 3.85 27.36
N VAL A 323 -12.52 4.90 26.77
CA VAL A 323 -13.25 6.02 26.15
C VAL A 323 -13.09 6.03 24.64
N ILE A 324 -11.90 5.69 24.12
CA ILE A 324 -11.63 5.75 22.70
C ILE A 324 -11.75 4.35 22.10
N GLN A 325 -12.59 4.22 21.07
CA GLN A 325 -12.79 2.94 20.41
C GLN A 325 -11.48 2.38 19.82
N ARG A 326 -11.18 1.14 20.19
CA ARG A 326 -10.12 0.31 19.63
C ARG A 326 -10.78 -0.97 19.14
N LYS A 327 -10.52 -1.33 17.88
CA LYS A 327 -11.01 -2.58 17.30
C LYS A 327 -9.83 -3.39 16.82
N MET A 328 -9.99 -4.71 16.88
CA MET A 328 -9.00 -5.65 16.41
C MET A 328 -9.73 -6.87 15.85
N ILE A 329 -9.33 -7.29 14.65
CA ILE A 329 -9.73 -8.57 14.06
C ILE A 329 -8.50 -9.29 13.50
N THR A 330 -8.60 -10.60 13.36
CA THR A 330 -7.64 -11.42 12.63
C THR A 330 -8.36 -12.17 11.51
N ILE A 331 -7.81 -12.14 10.30
CA ILE A 331 -8.35 -12.86 9.14
C ILE A 331 -7.77 -14.28 9.11
N ARG A 332 -8.61 -15.30 9.19
CA ARG A 332 -8.20 -16.71 9.19
C ARG A 332 -7.50 -17.10 7.90
N GLY A 333 -6.55 -18.02 8.02
CA GLY A 333 -5.76 -18.56 6.92
C GLY A 333 -4.78 -17.59 6.29
N THR A 334 -4.76 -16.30 6.68
CA THR A 334 -3.90 -15.29 6.03
C THR A 334 -2.45 -15.32 6.53
N VAL A 335 -1.56 -14.77 5.69
CA VAL A 335 -0.15 -14.51 6.01
C VAL A 335 0.12 -13.01 5.91
N HIS A 336 1.28 -12.56 6.37
CA HIS A 336 1.67 -11.15 6.30
C HIS A 336 1.59 -10.56 4.87
N GLN A 337 1.86 -11.39 3.86
CA GLN A 337 1.83 -10.99 2.46
C GLN A 337 0.43 -11.01 1.84
N SER A 338 -0.63 -11.31 2.60
CA SER A 338 -2.02 -11.27 2.12
C SER A 338 -2.57 -9.85 1.91
N PHE A 339 -1.91 -8.82 2.44
CA PHE A 339 -2.30 -7.41 2.27
C PHE A 339 -1.65 -6.72 1.05
N PRO A 340 -0.35 -6.88 0.76
CA PRO A 340 0.25 -6.34 -0.46
C PRO A 340 -0.14 -7.11 -1.73
N ASP A 341 0.01 -6.47 -2.88
CA ASP A 341 -0.42 -6.99 -4.19
C ASP A 341 0.30 -8.28 -4.61
N PHE A 342 1.48 -8.59 -4.04
CA PHE A 342 2.24 -9.81 -4.33
C PHE A 342 1.41 -11.10 -4.22
N THR A 343 0.40 -11.11 -3.34
CA THR A 343 -0.47 -12.27 -3.13
C THR A 343 -1.27 -12.67 -4.37
N PHE A 344 -1.51 -11.75 -5.30
CA PHE A 344 -2.29 -12.00 -6.52
C PHE A 344 -1.43 -12.42 -7.73
N LEU A 345 -0.11 -12.20 -7.65
CA LEU A 345 0.78 -12.24 -8.81
C LEU A 345 1.54 -13.56 -8.96
N THR A 346 1.36 -14.50 -8.03
CA THR A 346 1.98 -15.83 -8.10
C THR A 346 0.93 -16.91 -8.14
N GLY A 347 1.20 -18.00 -8.88
CA GLY A 347 0.34 -19.19 -8.86
C GLY A 347 0.29 -19.81 -7.46
N ASN A 348 -0.81 -20.50 -7.13
CA ASN A 348 -1.06 -21.01 -5.77
C ASN A 348 0.08 -21.82 -5.16
N TRP A 349 0.77 -22.65 -5.96
CA TRP A 349 1.89 -23.45 -5.48
C TRP A 349 3.13 -22.61 -5.15
N ILE A 350 3.55 -21.73 -6.06
CA ILE A 350 4.68 -20.82 -5.85
C ILE A 350 4.39 -19.83 -4.72
N GLY A 351 3.15 -19.30 -4.68
CA GLY A 351 2.71 -18.36 -3.66
C GLY A 351 2.73 -18.96 -2.26
N LYS A 352 2.30 -20.22 -2.09
CA LYS A 352 2.38 -20.91 -0.79
C LYS A 352 3.83 -21.24 -0.42
N LEU A 353 4.65 -21.71 -1.36
CA LEU A 353 6.07 -22.01 -1.13
C LEU A 353 6.84 -20.77 -0.67
N MET A 354 6.57 -19.62 -1.28
CA MET A 354 7.20 -18.32 -0.98
C MET A 354 6.52 -17.57 0.17
N LYS A 355 5.52 -18.15 0.84
CA LYS A 355 4.69 -17.51 1.88
C LYS A 355 4.03 -16.19 1.44
N LEU A 356 3.77 -16.04 0.14
CA LEU A 356 3.03 -14.92 -0.47
C LEU A 356 1.51 -15.16 -0.43
N LYS A 357 1.07 -16.41 -0.27
CA LYS A 357 -0.34 -16.78 -0.11
C LYS A 357 -0.56 -17.57 1.17
N GLY A 358 -1.71 -17.32 1.77
CA GLY A 358 -2.24 -18.07 2.89
C GLY A 358 -2.97 -19.34 2.46
N GLU A 359 -3.78 -19.87 3.38
CA GLU A 359 -4.73 -20.95 3.12
C GLU A 359 -6.04 -20.42 2.51
N ILE A 360 -6.44 -19.22 2.92
CA ILE A 360 -7.60 -18.52 2.38
C ILE A 360 -7.33 -18.00 0.96
N ASP A 361 -8.38 -17.88 0.17
CA ASP A 361 -8.34 -17.21 -1.12
C ASP A 361 -7.90 -15.73 -0.97
N PRO A 362 -6.92 -15.25 -1.75
CA PRO A 362 -6.43 -13.88 -1.62
C PRO A 362 -7.47 -12.80 -1.92
N GLU A 363 -8.39 -13.02 -2.86
CA GLU A 363 -9.45 -12.04 -3.15
C GLU A 363 -10.48 -11.98 -2.01
N LEU A 364 -10.82 -13.12 -1.41
CA LEU A 364 -11.67 -13.16 -0.21
C LEU A 364 -11.00 -12.45 0.97
N ALA A 365 -9.71 -12.69 1.20
CA ALA A 365 -8.96 -12.07 2.29
C ALA A 365 -8.91 -10.54 2.15
N ILE A 366 -8.58 -10.03 0.95
CA ILE A 366 -8.52 -8.59 0.73
C ILE A 366 -9.91 -7.95 0.78
N ASP A 367 -10.95 -8.66 0.34
CA ASP A 367 -12.34 -8.22 0.44
C ASP A 367 -12.77 -8.03 1.89
N LEU A 368 -12.47 -8.99 2.77
CA LEU A 368 -12.78 -8.88 4.20
C LEU A 368 -12.06 -7.67 4.82
N SER A 369 -10.77 -7.51 4.53
CA SER A 369 -9.97 -6.37 4.98
C SER A 369 -10.55 -5.03 4.49
N ASN A 370 -10.87 -4.93 3.20
CA ASN A 370 -11.38 -3.71 2.59
C ASN A 370 -12.78 -3.35 3.10
N LYS A 371 -13.70 -4.31 3.18
CA LYS A 371 -15.06 -4.10 3.69
C LYS A 371 -15.06 -3.67 5.17
N ALA A 372 -14.23 -4.32 5.99
CA ALA A 372 -14.07 -3.93 7.40
C ALA A 372 -13.45 -2.52 7.52
N THR A 373 -12.47 -2.19 6.67
CA THR A 373 -11.87 -0.85 6.60
C THR A 373 -12.92 0.21 6.22
N LEU A 374 -13.73 -0.03 5.18
CA LEU A 374 -14.78 0.89 4.72
C LEU A 374 -15.84 1.14 5.80
N ALA A 375 -16.28 0.09 6.50
CA ALA A 375 -17.22 0.23 7.61
C ALA A 375 -16.63 1.07 8.75
N PHE A 376 -15.36 0.83 9.11
CA PHE A 376 -14.68 1.59 10.15
C PHE A 376 -14.49 3.07 9.75
N LEU A 377 -14.09 3.32 8.50
CA LEU A 377 -13.98 4.68 7.95
C LEU A 377 -15.33 5.40 7.97
N GLN A 378 -16.42 4.74 7.55
CA GLN A 378 -17.76 5.32 7.62
C GLN A 378 -18.14 5.74 9.04
N ARG A 379 -17.96 4.85 10.00
CA ARG A 379 -18.30 5.10 11.41
C ARG A 379 -17.55 6.29 11.99
N HIS A 380 -16.27 6.47 11.65
CA HIS A 380 -15.41 7.45 12.31
C HIS A 380 -15.15 8.73 11.50
N LEU A 381 -15.47 8.74 10.20
CA LEU A 381 -15.46 9.95 9.37
C LEU A 381 -16.87 10.53 9.16
N GLY A 382 -17.92 9.87 9.66
CA GLY A 382 -19.30 10.31 9.47
C GLY A 382 -19.68 10.34 7.99
N LEU A 383 -19.41 9.24 7.27
CA LEU A 383 -19.73 9.12 5.84
C LEU A 383 -21.19 8.73 5.65
N GLU A 384 -21.84 9.35 4.67
CA GLU A 384 -23.20 9.02 4.25
C GLU A 384 -23.17 7.99 3.12
N LYS A 385 -22.65 6.79 3.44
CA LYS A 385 -22.56 5.64 2.54
C LYS A 385 -23.26 4.43 3.16
N ASN A 386 -23.32 3.33 2.41
CA ASN A 386 -23.91 2.07 2.87
C ASN A 386 -22.85 1.08 3.39
N PHE A 387 -21.69 1.55 3.86
CA PHE A 387 -20.62 0.68 4.36
C PHE A 387 -20.93 0.11 5.74
N ASN A 388 -21.86 0.70 6.49
CA ASN A 388 -22.40 0.15 7.74
C ASN A 388 -23.00 -1.25 7.60
N ARG A 389 -23.36 -1.69 6.38
CA ARG A 389 -23.75 -3.08 6.11
C ARG A 389 -22.65 -4.10 6.48
N TRP A 390 -21.41 -3.64 6.58
CA TRP A 390 -20.24 -4.45 6.96
C TRP A 390 -19.77 -4.18 8.40
N ASP A 391 -20.54 -3.46 9.21
CA ASP A 391 -20.26 -3.27 10.64
C ASP A 391 -19.99 -4.58 11.40
N PRO A 392 -20.69 -5.71 11.14
CA PRO A 392 -20.38 -6.99 11.76
C PRO A 392 -18.91 -7.43 11.57
N LEU A 393 -18.27 -7.08 10.45
CA LEU A 393 -16.87 -7.43 10.18
C LEU A 393 -15.91 -6.71 11.12
N ILE A 394 -16.24 -5.49 11.58
CA ILE A 394 -15.43 -4.75 12.55
C ILE A 394 -15.36 -5.49 13.90
N ASP A 395 -16.41 -6.24 14.22
CA ASP A 395 -16.52 -7.05 15.43
C ASP A 395 -16.08 -8.51 15.23
N GLY A 396 -15.54 -8.85 14.06
CA GLY A 396 -15.07 -10.18 13.72
C GLY A 396 -16.21 -11.20 13.49
N GLN A 397 -17.40 -10.73 13.14
CA GLN A 397 -18.57 -11.58 12.87
C GLN A 397 -18.58 -12.06 11.40
N ASP A 398 -17.71 -13.01 11.09
CA ASP A 398 -17.64 -13.74 9.82
C ASP A 398 -16.92 -15.07 10.09
N GLU A 399 -17.23 -16.13 9.35
CA GLU A 399 -16.59 -17.44 9.53
C GLU A 399 -15.06 -17.39 9.33
N ASN A 400 -14.59 -16.47 8.48
CA ASN A 400 -13.18 -16.25 8.16
C ASN A 400 -12.52 -15.22 9.07
N LEU A 401 -13.21 -14.72 10.10
CA LEU A 401 -12.66 -13.74 11.04
C LEU A 401 -12.56 -14.31 12.46
N ILE A 402 -11.64 -13.72 13.21
CA ILE A 402 -11.49 -13.89 14.65
C ILE A 402 -11.66 -12.50 15.26
N GLN A 403 -12.57 -12.36 16.22
CA GLN A 403 -12.65 -11.16 17.04
C GLN A 403 -11.36 -11.03 17.87
N GLY A 404 -10.66 -9.92 17.75
CA GLY A 404 -9.35 -9.74 18.39
C GLY A 404 -8.25 -10.50 17.65
N THR A 405 -7.68 -11.51 18.32
CA THR A 405 -6.50 -12.25 17.82
C THR A 405 -6.50 -13.70 18.32
N ASN A 406 -5.89 -14.58 17.53
CA ASN A 406 -5.58 -15.97 17.89
C ASN A 406 -4.38 -16.11 18.84
N VAL A 407 -3.65 -15.04 19.12
CA VAL A 407 -2.45 -15.06 19.97
C VAL A 407 -2.81 -14.94 21.45
N THR A 408 -2.41 -15.92 22.25
CA THR A 408 -2.53 -15.85 23.72
C THR A 408 -1.51 -14.88 24.30
N VAL A 409 -1.99 -13.87 25.03
CA VAL A 409 -1.15 -12.90 25.76
C VAL A 409 -1.39 -13.07 27.26
N LEU A 410 -0.31 -13.28 28.03
CA LEU A 410 -0.39 -13.35 29.49
C LEU A 410 -0.77 -11.97 30.06
N GLN A 411 -1.74 -11.93 30.98
CA GLN A 411 -2.25 -10.70 31.59
C GLN A 411 -1.17 -9.87 32.30
N SER A 412 -0.07 -10.48 32.75
CA SER A 412 1.06 -9.80 33.39
C SER A 412 1.96 -9.01 32.43
N ALA A 413 1.70 -9.08 31.11
CA ALA A 413 2.52 -8.45 30.07
C ALA A 413 1.82 -7.27 29.38
N ILE A 414 0.66 -6.81 29.87
CA ILE A 414 -0.13 -5.70 29.30
C ILE A 414 0.18 -4.40 30.01
#